data_AF-A0A8C8B4W0-F1
#
_entry.id   AF-A0A8C8B4W0-F1
#
_cell.length_a   1.000
_cell.length_b   1.000
_cell.length_c   1.000
_cell.angle_alpha   90.00
_cell.angle_beta   90.00
_cell.angle_gamma   90.00
#
_symmetry.space_group_name_H-M   'P 1'
#
loop_
_entity.id
_entity.type
_entity.pdbx_description
1 polymer ?
#
loop_
_entity_poly.entity_id
_entity_poly.type
_entity_poly.pdbx_seq_one_letter_code
_entity_poly.pdbx_strand_id
1 'polypeptide(L)'
;AHFNNNSFFFCLFSEYLEQLNQEQNYHTDMISHLYLTEVIDNTLNPDFVRKFIMDYFFEERENLRFDFYDVDSKSPNLSKHDFLGQMFCTLGEIVGSQGSRLEKSIVGIPGKKCGTVIVTAEELGCCRDSVLMQFCANKLDKKDFFGKSDPFLVFHRSNEDGSFTICHKTEVVKNTLNPVWQAFKISVRALCNGDYDRTIKVEVYDWDRDGSHDFIGEFTTSYRELSRGQSQFNVYEVINPKKKGKKKKYVNSGTVTLLSFLIETEVSFLDYIKGGYVIGNKLFVFSQSHCNPSQPTSLHYMNPYQLNAYGMALKAVGEIIQDYDSDKMFPALGFGARLPPDGRVSHEFALNGNPQNPYCHGIDGVMEAYYRSLKSVQLYGPTNFAPVINHVARYAASVKDGSQYFVLLIITDGVISDMAQTKESIVNASKLPMSIIIVGVGPAEFDAMEELDGDVVRISSRGKFAERDIVQFVPFRDYIDRSGNHVLSMARLAKDVLAEIPEQFLSYMRVRGIKPSPAPPPYTPPIHVLQTQI
;
A
#
# COMPACT_ATOMS: atom_id res chain seq x y z
N ALA A 1 -51.93 8.35 -2.92
CA ALA A 1 -50.63 8.34 -2.23
C ALA A 1 -50.61 7.12 -1.30
N HIS A 2 -50.16 5.97 -1.81
CA HIS A 2 -49.76 4.86 -0.96
C HIS A 2 -48.24 4.86 -1.00
N PHE A 3 -47.62 5.47 0.02
CA PHE A 3 -46.25 5.12 0.37
C PHE A 3 -46.36 3.77 1.06
N ASN A 4 -46.15 2.68 0.31
CA ASN A 4 -45.91 1.39 0.95
C ASN A 4 -44.52 1.46 1.57
N ASN A 5 -44.44 0.96 2.79
CA ASN A 5 -43.20 0.80 3.51
C ASN A 5 -42.44 -0.38 2.87
N ASN A 6 -41.28 -0.09 2.30
CA ASN A 6 -40.49 -1.07 1.55
C ASN A 6 -39.37 -1.64 2.44
N SER A 7 -38.98 -2.88 2.19
CA SER A 7 -37.97 -3.61 2.95
C SER A 7 -36.74 -3.82 2.07
N PHE A 8 -35.55 -3.38 2.48
CA PHE A 8 -34.40 -3.29 1.57
C PHE A 8 -33.27 -4.24 1.94
N PHE A 9 -32.59 -4.81 0.95
CA PHE A 9 -31.26 -5.40 1.09
C PHE A 9 -30.41 -5.11 -0.14
N PHE A 10 -29.09 -5.31 -0.04
CA PHE A 10 -28.22 -5.29 -1.21
C PHE A 10 -27.31 -6.51 -1.29
N CYS A 11 -26.91 -6.80 -2.51
CA CYS A 11 -25.90 -7.78 -2.86
C CYS A 11 -24.62 -7.04 -3.25
N LEU A 12 -23.51 -7.36 -2.59
CA LEU A 12 -22.18 -6.95 -3.03
C LEU A 12 -21.54 -8.10 -3.80
N PHE A 13 -21.18 -7.81 -5.04
CA PHE A 13 -20.40 -8.65 -5.92
C PHE A 13 -18.98 -8.09 -5.96
N SER A 14 -18.02 -8.91 -5.55
CA SER A 14 -16.61 -8.63 -5.79
C SER A 14 -16.18 -9.39 -7.03
N GLU A 15 -15.62 -8.68 -7.99
CA GLU A 15 -14.90 -9.30 -9.11
C GLU A 15 -13.42 -9.28 -8.75
N TYR A 16 -12.93 -10.43 -8.31
CA TYR A 16 -11.49 -10.68 -8.17
C TYR A 16 -11.05 -11.52 -9.37
N LEU A 17 -9.97 -11.12 -10.04
CA LEU A 17 -9.30 -12.00 -11.00
C LEU A 17 -8.62 -13.13 -10.22
N GLU A 18 -9.39 -14.12 -9.74
CA GLU A 18 -8.83 -15.39 -9.29
C GLU A 18 -8.28 -16.15 -10.51
N GLN A 19 -7.06 -15.81 -10.95
CA GLN A 19 -6.34 -16.55 -11.98
C GLN A 19 -4.97 -17.07 -11.52
N LEU A 20 -4.75 -17.16 -10.21
CA LEU A 20 -3.61 -17.88 -9.64
C LEU A 20 -3.90 -19.35 -9.35
N ASN A 21 -5.10 -19.87 -9.65
CA ASN A 21 -5.34 -21.30 -9.68
C ASN A 21 -6.32 -21.70 -10.79
N GLN A 22 -5.85 -22.63 -11.61
CA GLN A 22 -6.56 -23.49 -12.58
C GLN A 22 -6.60 -23.03 -14.05
N GLU A 23 -5.78 -23.75 -14.81
CA GLU A 23 -5.96 -24.09 -16.22
C GLU A 23 -7.41 -24.56 -16.49
N GLN A 24 -8.34 -23.67 -16.85
CA GLN A 24 -9.47 -24.01 -17.72
C GLN A 24 -10.20 -22.79 -18.28
N ASN A 25 -10.26 -22.75 -19.61
CA ASN A 25 -11.03 -21.82 -20.45
C ASN A 25 -12.48 -21.66 -19.98
N TYR A 26 -12.90 -20.47 -19.55
CA TYR A 26 -14.24 -19.94 -19.83
C TYR A 26 -14.26 -18.40 -19.79
N HIS A 27 -14.79 -17.78 -20.85
CA HIS A 27 -15.27 -16.39 -20.86
C HIS A 27 -16.55 -16.31 -20.02
N THR A 28 -16.44 -15.80 -18.80
CA THR A 28 -17.58 -15.30 -18.01
C THR A 28 -17.05 -14.24 -17.05
N ASP A 29 -17.74 -13.12 -16.90
CA ASP A 29 -17.54 -12.20 -15.77
C ASP A 29 -17.78 -13.00 -14.48
N MET A 30 -16.70 -13.54 -13.89
CA MET A 30 -16.79 -14.33 -12.67
C MET A 30 -16.90 -13.40 -11.48
N ILE A 31 -18.14 -13.28 -10.96
CA ILE A 31 -18.38 -12.93 -9.57
C ILE A 31 -17.63 -13.96 -8.72
N SER A 32 -16.56 -13.56 -8.05
CA SER A 32 -15.78 -14.46 -7.19
C SER A 32 -16.41 -14.60 -5.80
N HIS A 33 -17.00 -13.51 -5.28
CA HIS A 33 -17.67 -13.51 -3.99
C HIS A 33 -18.98 -12.72 -4.00
N LEU A 34 -20.04 -13.36 -3.51
CA LEU A 34 -21.34 -12.74 -3.26
C LEU A 34 -21.51 -12.53 -1.75
N TYR A 35 -21.64 -11.27 -1.34
CA TYR A 35 -22.03 -10.90 0.01
C TYR A 35 -23.45 -10.35 0.01
N LEU A 36 -24.21 -10.65 1.06
CA LEU A 36 -25.60 -10.24 1.24
C LEU A 36 -25.74 -9.50 2.56
N THR A 37 -26.38 -8.33 2.59
CA THR A 37 -26.72 -7.69 3.86
C THR A 37 -27.90 -8.36 4.56
N GLU A 38 -28.21 -7.92 5.77
CA GLU A 38 -29.55 -8.08 6.33
C GLU A 38 -30.59 -7.28 5.55
N VAL A 39 -31.86 -7.63 5.77
CA VAL A 39 -33.02 -6.88 5.28
C VAL A 39 -33.40 -5.84 6.33
N ILE A 40 -33.62 -4.61 5.91
CA ILE A 40 -34.13 -3.54 6.78
C ILE A 40 -35.55 -3.20 6.37
N ASP A 41 -36.49 -3.46 7.29
CA ASP A 41 -37.90 -3.26 7.03
C ASP A 41 -38.32 -1.79 7.17
N ASN A 42 -39.20 -1.36 6.26
CA ASN A 42 -39.98 -0.13 6.36
C ASN A 42 -39.17 1.18 6.43
N THR A 43 -38.13 1.35 5.61
CA THR A 43 -37.30 2.57 5.61
C THR A 43 -36.93 3.04 4.21
N LEU A 44 -36.97 4.34 3.93
CA LEU A 44 -36.43 4.91 2.68
C LEU A 44 -34.94 5.24 2.75
N ASN A 45 -34.34 5.13 3.95
CA ASN A 45 -32.92 5.40 4.21
C ASN A 45 -32.37 4.23 5.05
N PRO A 46 -32.11 3.07 4.43
CA PRO A 46 -31.58 1.91 5.14
C PRO A 46 -30.13 2.12 5.57
N ASP A 47 -29.85 1.89 6.86
CA ASP A 47 -28.50 1.87 7.44
C ASP A 47 -28.14 0.43 7.84
N PHE A 48 -27.28 -0.21 7.03
CA PHE A 48 -26.90 -1.62 7.22
C PHE A 48 -25.85 -1.80 8.32
N VAL A 49 -26.09 -2.77 9.20
CA VAL A 49 -25.24 -3.19 10.31
C VAL A 49 -24.22 -4.23 9.86
N ARG A 50 -24.57 -5.14 8.94
CA ARG A 50 -23.63 -6.17 8.48
C ARG A 50 -22.49 -5.52 7.70
N LYS A 51 -21.27 -5.77 8.18
CA LYS A 51 -20.03 -5.37 7.53
C LYS A 51 -19.45 -6.52 6.71
N PHE A 52 -18.72 -6.21 5.65
CA PHE A 52 -17.99 -7.18 4.85
C PHE A 52 -16.49 -6.99 5.06
N ILE A 53 -15.78 -8.11 5.18
CA ILE A 53 -14.32 -8.14 5.33
C ILE A 53 -13.75 -8.49 3.97
N MET A 54 -12.84 -7.64 3.51
CA MET A 54 -12.14 -7.78 2.23
C MET A 54 -10.67 -7.49 2.44
N ASP A 55 -9.82 -8.24 1.75
CA ASP A 55 -8.42 -7.88 1.62
C ASP A 55 -8.30 -6.67 0.69
N TYR A 56 -7.27 -5.86 0.88
CA TYR A 56 -7.02 -4.66 0.10
C TYR A 56 -5.60 -4.73 -0.45
N PHE A 57 -5.50 -4.62 -1.78
CA PHE A 57 -4.23 -4.58 -2.51
C PHE A 57 -4.15 -3.27 -3.31
N PHE A 58 -3.21 -2.41 -2.94
CA PHE A 58 -3.04 -1.11 -3.59
C PHE A 58 -2.78 -1.25 -5.10
N GLU A 59 -2.04 -2.29 -5.46
CA GLU A 59 -1.58 -2.62 -6.80
C GLU A 59 -2.62 -3.34 -7.68
N GLU A 60 -3.81 -3.58 -7.16
CA GLU A 60 -4.88 -4.28 -7.87
C GLU A 60 -6.11 -3.41 -8.08
N ARG A 61 -6.78 -3.63 -9.21
CA ARG A 61 -8.07 -3.00 -9.50
C ARG A 61 -9.20 -3.91 -9.01
N GLU A 62 -9.61 -3.70 -7.77
CA GLU A 62 -10.64 -4.51 -7.10
C GLU A 62 -12.05 -3.96 -7.42
N ASN A 63 -12.70 -4.49 -8.46
CA ASN A 63 -14.01 -4.00 -8.90
C ASN A 63 -15.14 -4.52 -8.00
N LEU A 64 -16.05 -3.62 -7.63
CA LEU A 64 -17.20 -3.87 -6.78
C LEU A 64 -18.49 -3.46 -7.49
N ARG A 65 -19.47 -4.37 -7.49
CA ARG A 65 -20.84 -4.09 -7.93
C ARG A 65 -21.81 -4.28 -6.78
N PHE A 66 -22.64 -3.28 -6.54
CA PHE A 66 -23.67 -3.29 -5.52
C PHE A 66 -25.03 -3.30 -6.20
N ASP A 67 -25.82 -4.35 -6.00
CA ASP A 67 -27.18 -4.47 -6.55
C ASP A 67 -28.19 -4.31 -5.41
N PHE A 68 -29.15 -3.39 -5.57
CA PHE A 68 -30.12 -3.02 -4.55
C PHE A 68 -31.50 -3.60 -4.87
N TYR A 69 -32.16 -4.15 -3.86
CA TYR A 69 -33.45 -4.83 -4.01
C TYR A 69 -34.44 -4.41 -2.93
N ASP A 70 -35.72 -4.42 -3.30
CA ASP A 70 -36.88 -4.36 -2.42
C ASP A 70 -37.43 -5.77 -2.19
N VAL A 71 -37.72 -6.11 -0.93
CA VAL A 71 -38.08 -7.46 -0.50
C VAL A 71 -39.59 -7.66 -0.60
N ASP A 72 -40.03 -8.27 -1.70
CA ASP A 72 -41.44 -8.64 -1.89
C ASP A 72 -41.79 -10.05 -1.42
N SER A 73 -40.78 -10.88 -1.11
CA SER A 73 -41.00 -12.28 -0.75
C SER A 73 -40.00 -12.81 0.27
N LYS A 74 -40.31 -13.94 0.91
CA LYS A 74 -39.37 -14.64 1.80
C LYS A 74 -38.39 -15.56 1.05
N SER A 75 -38.42 -15.54 -0.28
CA SER A 75 -37.60 -16.45 -1.10
C SER A 75 -36.17 -15.92 -1.18
N PRO A 76 -35.12 -16.77 -1.12
CA PRO A 76 -33.73 -16.32 -1.30
C PRO A 76 -33.36 -16.06 -2.77
N ASN A 77 -34.34 -16.01 -3.68
CA ASN A 77 -34.08 -15.89 -5.12
C ASN A 77 -34.22 -14.42 -5.53
N LEU A 78 -33.14 -13.81 -6.00
CA LEU A 78 -33.08 -12.40 -6.42
C LEU A 78 -34.13 -12.04 -7.48
N SER A 79 -34.54 -12.99 -8.33
CA SER A 79 -35.55 -12.74 -9.35
C SER A 79 -36.97 -12.55 -8.80
N LYS A 80 -37.18 -12.74 -7.49
CA LYS A 80 -38.47 -12.59 -6.80
C LYS A 80 -38.52 -11.33 -5.92
N HIS A 81 -37.59 -10.43 -6.11
CA HIS A 81 -37.47 -9.15 -5.43
C HIS A 81 -37.40 -8.05 -6.48
N ASP A 82 -38.00 -6.91 -6.20
CA ASP A 82 -37.96 -5.76 -7.10
C ASP A 82 -36.56 -5.14 -7.13
N PHE A 83 -35.93 -5.16 -8.30
CA PHE A 83 -34.61 -4.54 -8.51
C PHE A 83 -34.75 -3.02 -8.52
N LEU A 84 -34.00 -2.34 -7.66
CA LEU A 84 -34.03 -0.90 -7.47
C LEU A 84 -32.94 -0.17 -8.25
N GLY A 85 -31.87 -0.89 -8.57
CA GLY A 85 -30.74 -0.38 -9.32
C GLY A 85 -29.41 -0.96 -8.83
N GLN A 86 -28.33 -0.47 -9.40
CA GLN A 86 -26.97 -0.92 -9.15
C GLN A 86 -25.99 0.24 -9.08
N MET A 87 -24.87 0.02 -8.41
CA MET A 87 -23.71 0.92 -8.35
C MET A 87 -22.44 0.13 -8.65
N PHE A 88 -21.53 0.73 -9.42
CA PHE A 88 -20.19 0.21 -9.67
C PHE A 88 -19.14 1.16 -9.07
N CYS A 89 -18.13 0.62 -8.40
CA CYS A 89 -16.93 1.33 -7.98
C CYS A 89 -15.77 0.34 -7.80
N THR A 90 -14.56 0.83 -7.53
CA THR A 90 -13.45 -0.01 -7.06
C THR A 90 -13.32 0.11 -5.54
N LEU A 91 -12.66 -0.85 -4.89
CA LEU A 91 -12.27 -0.69 -3.48
C LEU A 91 -11.33 0.52 -3.31
N GLY A 92 -10.41 0.73 -4.27
CA GLY A 92 -9.57 1.92 -4.41
C GLY A 92 -10.35 3.23 -4.36
N GLU A 93 -11.43 3.35 -5.14
CA GLU A 93 -12.30 4.55 -5.18
C GLU A 93 -12.95 4.82 -3.81
N ILE A 94 -13.32 3.79 -3.05
CA ILE A 94 -13.89 3.94 -1.71
C ILE A 94 -12.81 4.42 -0.73
N VAL A 95 -11.66 3.73 -0.67
CA VAL A 95 -10.61 4.06 0.30
C VAL A 95 -9.93 5.39 0.00
N GLY A 96 -9.77 5.73 -1.28
CA GLY A 96 -9.21 6.98 -1.82
C GLY A 96 -10.13 8.19 -1.68
N SER A 97 -11.43 7.97 -1.47
CA SER A 97 -12.36 9.06 -1.16
C SER A 97 -12.07 9.69 0.20
N GLN A 98 -12.39 10.98 0.36
CA GLN A 98 -12.15 11.70 1.61
C GLN A 98 -12.81 10.99 2.81
N GLY A 99 -12.02 10.65 3.83
CA GLY A 99 -12.47 9.88 4.99
C GLY A 99 -12.85 8.43 4.69
N SER A 100 -12.41 7.89 3.55
CA SER A 100 -12.82 6.60 3.00
C SER A 100 -14.33 6.42 2.91
N ARG A 101 -15.03 7.50 2.51
CA ARG A 101 -16.48 7.56 2.32
C ARG A 101 -16.79 7.94 0.89
N LEU A 102 -17.34 7.01 0.13
CA LEU A 102 -17.82 7.22 -1.23
C LEU A 102 -19.35 7.42 -1.22
N GLU A 103 -19.83 8.44 -1.92
CA GLU A 103 -21.25 8.65 -2.15
C GLU A 103 -21.53 8.68 -3.65
N LYS A 104 -22.41 7.80 -4.12
CA LYS A 104 -22.67 7.61 -5.55
C LYS A 104 -24.15 7.44 -5.82
N SER A 105 -24.58 7.86 -7.01
CA SER A 105 -25.96 7.66 -7.48
C SER A 105 -26.18 6.22 -7.91
N ILE A 106 -27.35 5.68 -7.56
CA ILE A 106 -27.79 4.36 -8.02
C ILE A 106 -28.30 4.49 -9.47
N VAL A 107 -27.85 3.59 -10.35
CA VAL A 107 -28.19 3.56 -11.78
C VAL A 107 -28.84 2.24 -12.17
N GLY A 108 -29.19 2.05 -13.45
CA GLY A 108 -29.68 0.75 -13.96
C GLY A 108 -31.17 0.71 -14.29
N ILE A 109 -31.95 1.73 -13.93
CA ILE A 109 -33.34 1.88 -14.39
C ILE A 109 -33.43 3.15 -15.27
N PRO A 110 -33.57 3.02 -16.60
CA PRO A 110 -33.63 4.16 -17.51
C PRO A 110 -34.73 5.17 -17.14
N GLY A 111 -34.37 6.44 -17.02
CA GLY A 111 -35.30 7.54 -16.75
C GLY A 111 -35.79 7.66 -15.30
N LYS A 112 -35.33 6.81 -14.37
CA LYS A 112 -35.71 6.85 -12.96
C LYS A 112 -34.55 7.30 -12.07
N LYS A 113 -34.81 8.22 -11.14
CA LYS A 113 -33.89 8.52 -10.04
C LYS A 113 -34.00 7.40 -9.01
N CYS A 114 -32.94 6.62 -8.82
CA CYS A 114 -32.96 5.41 -7.99
C CYS A 114 -32.39 5.64 -6.58
N GLY A 115 -32.06 6.88 -6.23
CA GLY A 115 -31.46 7.24 -4.95
C GLY A 115 -29.93 7.32 -4.99
N THR A 116 -29.32 7.47 -3.83
CA THR A 116 -27.87 7.48 -3.62
C THR A 116 -27.50 6.42 -2.59
N VAL A 117 -26.27 5.93 -2.67
CA VAL A 117 -25.67 5.04 -1.68
C VAL A 117 -24.41 5.68 -1.13
N ILE A 118 -24.18 5.47 0.17
CA ILE A 118 -22.97 5.86 0.88
C ILE A 118 -22.27 4.58 1.29
N VAL A 119 -21.01 4.41 0.85
CA VAL A 119 -20.17 3.28 1.22
C VAL A 119 -18.98 3.80 2.00
N THR A 120 -18.67 3.15 3.13
CA THR A 120 -17.54 3.52 3.99
C THR A 120 -16.60 2.33 4.17
N ALA A 121 -15.30 2.59 4.17
CA ALA A 121 -14.27 1.58 4.40
C ALA A 121 -13.46 1.86 5.67
N GLU A 122 -13.34 0.83 6.52
CA GLU A 122 -12.55 0.86 7.74
C GLU A 122 -11.47 -0.22 7.64
N GLU A 123 -10.22 0.15 7.92
CA GLU A 123 -9.12 -0.80 7.84
C GLU A 123 -9.08 -1.61 9.15
N LEU A 124 -9.18 -2.93 9.03
CA LEU A 124 -9.25 -3.86 10.16
C LEU A 124 -7.86 -4.09 10.77
N GLY A 125 -7.38 -3.12 11.54
CA GLY A 125 -6.17 -3.27 12.34
C GLY A 125 -6.47 -3.98 13.66
N CYS A 126 -6.21 -5.28 13.76
CA CYS A 126 -6.15 -5.98 15.05
C CYS A 126 -4.88 -5.54 15.80
N CYS A 127 -4.96 -4.37 16.45
CA CYS A 127 -3.89 -3.70 17.20
C CYS A 127 -2.66 -3.34 16.33
N ARG A 128 -2.63 -2.10 15.82
CA ARG A 128 -1.47 -1.50 15.10
C ARG A 128 -0.36 -1.02 16.03
N ASP A 129 -0.52 -1.22 17.32
CA ASP A 129 0.49 -0.79 18.27
C ASP A 129 1.68 -1.73 18.22
N SER A 130 2.83 -1.11 18.31
CA SER A 130 4.12 -1.74 18.51
C SER A 130 4.75 -1.09 19.72
N VAL A 131 5.64 -1.82 20.40
CA VAL A 131 6.33 -1.32 21.57
C VAL A 131 7.82 -1.34 21.35
N LEU A 132 8.44 -0.18 21.53
CA LEU A 132 9.88 -0.04 21.62
C LEU A 132 10.26 -0.17 23.09
N MET A 133 11.03 -1.21 23.41
CA MET A 133 11.43 -1.52 24.78
C MET A 133 12.93 -1.68 24.90
N GLN A 134 13.47 -1.27 26.04
CA GLN A 134 14.86 -1.54 26.40
C GLN A 134 14.93 -2.16 27.77
N PHE A 135 15.79 -3.17 27.92
CA PHE A 135 16.01 -3.87 29.18
C PHE A 135 17.48 -3.81 29.60
N CYS A 136 17.72 -3.90 30.89
CA CYS A 136 19.01 -4.27 31.44
C CYS A 136 18.86 -5.37 32.48
N ALA A 137 19.95 -6.01 32.85
CA ALA A 137 19.98 -6.89 34.01
C ALA A 137 21.11 -6.51 34.96
N ASN A 138 21.02 -7.04 36.18
CA ASN A 138 21.97 -6.77 37.25
C ASN A 138 22.23 -8.05 38.05
N LYS A 139 23.51 -8.31 38.33
CA LYS A 139 24.00 -9.44 39.12
C LYS A 139 23.47 -10.80 38.64
N LEU A 140 23.46 -11.01 37.33
CA LEU A 140 23.13 -12.32 36.77
C LEU A 140 24.09 -13.40 37.28
N ASP A 141 23.60 -14.64 37.38
CA ASP A 141 24.44 -15.78 37.75
C ASP A 141 25.46 -16.06 36.64
N LYS A 142 26.74 -16.13 37.02
CA LYS A 142 27.83 -16.62 36.17
C LYS A 142 27.63 -18.09 35.83
N LYS A 143 27.68 -18.48 34.55
CA LYS A 143 27.72 -19.90 34.14
C LYS A 143 29.07 -20.34 33.57
N ASP A 144 29.77 -19.44 32.88
CA ASP A 144 31.10 -19.75 32.33
C ASP A 144 32.20 -20.04 33.37
N PHE A 145 33.05 -21.01 33.06
CA PHE A 145 34.25 -21.32 33.84
C PHE A 145 35.32 -20.23 33.71
N PHE A 146 35.60 -19.76 32.48
CA PHE A 146 36.62 -18.75 32.16
C PHE A 146 36.02 -17.48 31.54
N GLY A 147 35.41 -16.63 32.35
CA GLY A 147 34.74 -15.41 31.89
C GLY A 147 33.55 -15.09 32.77
N LYS A 148 32.81 -14.03 32.50
CA LYS A 148 31.41 -13.88 32.95
C LYS A 148 30.52 -14.40 31.83
N SER A 149 29.24 -14.60 32.14
CA SER A 149 28.23 -14.97 31.16
C SER A 149 28.15 -14.00 29.97
N ASP A 150 27.64 -14.52 28.86
CA ASP A 150 27.23 -13.88 27.62
C ASP A 150 25.68 -13.82 27.52
N PRO A 151 24.99 -13.03 28.36
CA PRO A 151 23.54 -13.13 28.51
C PRO A 151 22.72 -12.57 27.33
N PHE A 152 21.58 -13.25 27.06
CA PHE A 152 20.51 -12.78 26.17
C PHE A 152 19.12 -13.14 26.71
N LEU A 153 18.09 -12.43 26.24
CA LEU A 153 16.70 -12.65 26.61
C LEU A 153 15.92 -13.35 25.49
N VAL A 154 15.00 -14.23 25.88
CA VAL A 154 14.02 -14.84 24.98
C VAL A 154 12.61 -14.53 25.49
N PHE A 155 11.82 -13.86 24.67
CA PHE A 155 10.44 -13.51 24.98
C PHE A 155 9.49 -14.54 24.39
N HIS A 156 8.55 -14.98 25.21
CA HIS A 156 7.52 -15.93 24.85
C HIS A 156 6.13 -15.38 25.16
N ARG A 157 5.21 -15.54 24.21
CA ARG A 157 3.78 -15.30 24.40
C ARG A 157 3.08 -16.61 24.79
N SER A 158 2.19 -16.58 25.78
CA SER A 158 1.32 -17.73 26.09
C SER A 158 0.22 -17.91 25.04
N ASN A 159 -0.05 -19.14 24.64
CA ASN A 159 -1.13 -19.51 23.72
C ASN A 159 -2.37 -19.98 24.49
N GLU A 160 -3.51 -20.12 23.81
CA GLU A 160 -4.78 -20.52 24.43
C GLU A 160 -4.75 -21.94 25.00
N ASP A 161 -3.93 -22.82 24.40
CA ASP A 161 -3.69 -24.19 24.87
C ASP A 161 -2.69 -24.26 26.04
N GLY A 162 -2.22 -23.12 26.56
CA GLY A 162 -1.23 -23.02 27.63
C GLY A 162 0.22 -23.24 27.19
N SER A 163 0.47 -23.46 25.89
CA SER A 163 1.82 -23.51 25.34
C SER A 163 2.44 -22.10 25.21
N PHE A 164 3.72 -22.02 24.86
CA PHE A 164 4.44 -20.76 24.70
C PHE A 164 5.11 -20.67 23.32
N THR A 165 4.92 -19.56 22.62
CA THR A 165 5.56 -19.27 21.33
C THR A 165 6.59 -18.16 21.50
N ILE A 166 7.81 -18.36 20.97
CA ILE A 166 8.84 -17.33 20.95
C ILE A 166 8.37 -16.17 20.07
N CYS A 167 8.39 -14.95 20.61
CA CYS A 167 8.05 -13.73 19.88
C CYS A 167 9.24 -12.80 19.65
N HIS A 168 10.31 -12.87 20.45
CA HIS A 168 11.53 -12.08 20.25
C HIS A 168 12.76 -12.68 20.95
N LYS A 169 13.96 -12.38 20.44
CA LYS A 169 15.26 -12.65 21.07
C LYS A 169 16.15 -11.41 20.96
N THR A 170 16.78 -11.02 22.06
CA THR A 170 17.74 -9.92 22.05
C THR A 170 19.09 -10.38 21.49
N GLU A 171 19.99 -9.43 21.27
CA GLU A 171 21.39 -9.74 21.03
C GLU A 171 22.06 -10.35 22.27
N VAL A 172 23.21 -11.00 22.03
CA VAL A 172 24.09 -11.54 23.06
C VAL A 172 25.07 -10.45 23.51
N VAL A 173 25.09 -10.15 24.81
CA VAL A 173 26.03 -9.19 25.38
C VAL A 173 27.14 -9.94 26.07
N LYS A 174 28.37 -9.88 25.55
CA LYS A 174 29.47 -10.74 26.00
C LYS A 174 30.08 -10.34 27.34
N ASN A 175 30.49 -11.34 28.11
CA ASN A 175 31.34 -11.26 29.30
C ASN A 175 30.86 -10.24 30.34
N THR A 176 29.57 -10.32 30.69
CA THR A 176 28.95 -9.43 31.68
C THR A 176 27.87 -10.13 32.51
N LEU A 177 27.73 -9.71 33.77
CA LEU A 177 26.60 -10.08 34.63
C LEU A 177 25.58 -8.93 34.75
N ASN A 178 25.85 -7.81 34.09
CA ASN A 178 25.01 -6.61 34.11
C ASN A 178 24.81 -6.09 32.67
N PRO A 179 24.20 -6.89 31.77
CA PRO A 179 23.98 -6.48 30.39
C PRO A 179 23.00 -5.30 30.31
N VAL A 180 23.22 -4.45 29.31
CA VAL A 180 22.22 -3.51 28.80
C VAL A 180 22.02 -3.90 27.35
N TRP A 181 20.82 -4.38 27.02
CA TRP A 181 20.48 -4.76 25.65
C TRP A 181 20.06 -3.53 24.84
N GLN A 182 20.21 -3.60 23.52
CA GLN A 182 19.71 -2.59 22.60
C GLN A 182 18.19 -2.50 22.69
N ALA A 183 17.66 -1.30 22.43
CA ALA A 183 16.22 -1.14 22.32
C ALA A 183 15.71 -1.92 21.11
N PHE A 184 14.61 -2.64 21.27
CA PHE A 184 14.00 -3.44 20.21
C PHE A 184 12.50 -3.16 20.10
N LYS A 185 11.98 -3.31 18.88
CA LYS A 185 10.58 -3.09 18.53
C LYS A 185 9.88 -4.43 18.35
N ILE A 186 8.69 -4.59 18.95
CA ILE A 186 7.84 -5.77 18.79
C ILE A 186 6.37 -5.34 18.66
N SER A 187 5.60 -5.96 17.75
CA SER A 187 4.17 -5.66 17.64
C SER A 187 3.39 -6.20 18.85
N VAL A 188 2.35 -5.48 19.27
CA VAL A 188 1.49 -5.91 20.38
C VAL A 188 0.80 -7.24 20.05
N ARG A 189 0.49 -7.49 18.77
CA ARG A 189 -0.01 -8.79 18.31
C ARG A 189 1.01 -9.93 18.52
N ALA A 190 2.28 -9.71 18.17
CA ALA A 190 3.32 -10.72 18.41
C ALA A 190 3.53 -10.95 19.91
N LEU A 191 3.54 -9.87 20.70
CA LEU A 191 3.82 -9.92 22.14
C LEU A 191 2.68 -10.55 22.95
N CYS A 192 1.42 -10.19 22.68
CA CYS A 192 0.28 -10.59 23.49
C CYS A 192 -1.03 -10.86 22.71
N ASN A 193 -0.98 -10.86 21.37
CA ASN A 193 -2.14 -11.11 20.50
C ASN A 193 -3.35 -10.20 20.78
N GLY A 194 -3.09 -8.96 21.23
CA GLY A 194 -4.13 -7.98 21.57
C GLY A 194 -4.76 -8.15 22.96
N ASP A 195 -4.44 -9.24 23.68
CA ASP A 195 -4.86 -9.45 25.06
C ASP A 195 -3.80 -8.88 26.01
N TYR A 196 -4.08 -7.71 26.58
CA TYR A 196 -3.11 -6.97 27.38
C TYR A 196 -2.77 -7.62 28.72
N ASP A 197 -3.57 -8.59 29.16
CA ASP A 197 -3.37 -9.35 30.39
C ASP A 197 -2.72 -10.72 30.12
N ARG A 198 -2.53 -11.08 28.84
CA ARG A 198 -1.86 -12.32 28.44
C ARG A 198 -0.45 -12.40 29.00
N THR A 199 -0.11 -13.59 29.50
CA THR A 199 1.19 -13.85 30.11
C THR A 199 2.29 -13.83 29.06
N ILE A 200 3.31 -13.01 29.34
CA ILE A 200 4.57 -12.96 28.63
C ILE A 200 5.62 -13.60 29.54
N LYS A 201 6.24 -14.68 29.09
CA LYS A 201 7.36 -15.31 29.80
C LYS A 201 8.67 -14.83 29.19
N VAL A 202 9.61 -14.45 30.02
CA VAL A 202 10.95 -14.03 29.61
C VAL A 202 11.96 -14.96 30.24
N GLU A 203 12.78 -15.58 29.39
CA GLU A 203 13.86 -16.47 29.80
C GLU A 203 15.21 -15.78 29.59
N VAL A 204 16.13 -15.97 30.53
CA VAL A 204 17.49 -15.44 30.50
C VAL A 204 18.44 -16.62 30.32
N TYR A 205 19.25 -16.55 29.27
CA TYR A 205 20.24 -17.57 28.91
C TYR A 205 21.63 -17.01 28.89
N ASP A 206 22.60 -17.87 29.15
CA ASP A 206 24.01 -17.69 28.81
C ASP A 206 24.26 -18.27 27.41
N TRP A 207 24.92 -17.52 26.53
CA TRP A 207 25.23 -18.02 25.19
C TRP A 207 26.46 -18.93 25.20
N ASP A 208 26.37 -20.03 24.47
CA ASP A 208 27.41 -21.06 24.36
C ASP A 208 27.65 -21.37 22.89
N ARG A 209 28.93 -21.55 22.52
CA ARG A 209 29.35 -21.72 21.13
C ARG A 209 28.82 -23.00 20.48
N ASP A 210 28.54 -24.03 21.27
CA ASP A 210 28.02 -25.32 20.80
C ASP A 210 26.49 -25.37 20.67
N GLY A 211 25.80 -24.27 21.00
CA GLY A 211 24.34 -24.15 20.96
C GLY A 211 23.63 -24.67 22.21
N SER A 212 24.36 -25.18 23.21
CA SER A 212 23.79 -25.72 24.46
C SER A 212 23.57 -24.66 25.55
N HIS A 213 23.00 -23.51 25.14
CA HIS A 213 22.86 -22.30 25.94
C HIS A 213 22.38 -22.55 27.38
N ASP A 214 23.16 -22.03 28.31
CA ASP A 214 23.02 -22.31 29.73
C ASP A 214 21.90 -21.48 30.39
N PHE A 215 20.82 -22.13 30.81
CA PHE A 215 19.66 -21.42 31.40
C PHE A 215 20.01 -20.75 32.74
N ILE A 216 19.83 -19.43 32.83
CA ILE A 216 20.08 -18.62 34.04
C ILE A 216 18.83 -18.59 34.91
N GLY A 217 17.67 -18.24 34.35
CA GLY A 217 16.37 -18.22 35.01
C GLY A 217 15.29 -17.56 34.15
N GLU A 218 14.09 -17.42 34.70
CA GLU A 218 12.92 -16.88 34.02
C GLU A 218 12.10 -15.97 34.94
N PHE A 219 11.24 -15.16 34.33
CA PHE A 219 10.16 -14.43 34.99
C PHE A 219 8.96 -14.28 34.05
N THR A 220 7.83 -13.86 34.59
CA THR A 220 6.60 -13.60 33.82
C THR A 220 6.11 -12.18 34.05
N THR A 221 5.46 -11.60 33.05
CA THR A 221 4.80 -10.30 33.12
C THR A 221 3.64 -10.24 32.12
N SER A 222 3.06 -9.07 31.88
CA SER A 222 2.05 -8.82 30.85
C SER A 222 2.27 -7.47 30.18
N TYR A 223 1.62 -7.23 29.04
CA TYR A 223 1.64 -5.93 28.38
C TYR A 223 1.13 -4.82 29.31
N ARG A 224 0.07 -5.10 30.09
CA ARG A 224 -0.49 -4.15 31.06
C ARG A 224 0.51 -3.75 32.15
N GLU A 225 1.38 -4.65 32.57
CA GLU A 225 2.44 -4.34 33.54
C GLU A 225 3.58 -3.53 32.88
N LEU A 226 4.07 -4.01 31.74
CA LEU A 226 5.15 -3.35 31.00
C LEU A 226 4.77 -1.90 30.60
N SER A 227 3.53 -1.68 30.19
CA SER A 227 3.00 -0.36 29.79
C SER A 227 2.93 0.68 30.92
N ARG A 228 3.16 0.28 32.19
CA ARG A 228 3.38 1.23 33.29
C ARG A 228 4.74 1.94 33.21
N GLY A 229 5.60 1.56 32.26
CA GLY A 229 6.88 2.22 31.99
C GLY A 229 7.95 1.95 33.03
N GLN A 230 8.98 2.79 33.06
CA GLN A 230 10.08 2.64 34.01
C GLN A 230 9.57 2.91 35.44
N SER A 231 9.49 1.86 36.25
CA SER A 231 9.07 1.97 37.64
C SER A 231 9.65 0.82 38.47
N GLN A 232 9.57 0.95 39.79
CA GLN A 232 9.92 -0.14 40.72
C GLN A 232 9.12 -1.43 40.47
N PHE A 233 7.98 -1.34 39.78
CA PHE A 233 7.13 -2.48 39.46
C PHE A 233 7.60 -3.27 38.23
N ASN A 234 8.50 -2.71 37.42
CA ASN A 234 9.09 -3.37 36.25
C ASN A 234 10.56 -3.77 36.50
N VAL A 235 10.81 -4.23 37.73
CA VAL A 235 12.04 -4.90 38.16
C VAL A 235 11.68 -6.34 38.52
N TYR A 236 12.18 -7.29 37.74
CA TYR A 236 11.83 -8.69 37.82
C TYR A 236 12.97 -9.50 38.42
N GLU A 237 12.67 -10.28 39.45
CA GLU A 237 13.61 -11.28 39.95
C GLU A 237 13.71 -12.44 38.95
N VAL A 238 14.93 -12.77 38.53
CA VAL A 238 15.19 -13.87 37.60
C VAL A 238 15.24 -15.16 38.40
N ILE A 239 14.26 -16.05 38.23
CA ILE A 239 14.13 -17.26 39.04
C ILE A 239 14.55 -18.49 38.24
N ASN A 240 15.43 -19.30 38.80
CA ASN A 240 15.78 -20.61 38.27
C ASN A 240 15.02 -21.70 39.05
N PRO A 241 14.02 -22.38 38.45
CA PRO A 241 13.20 -23.36 39.16
C PRO A 241 14.03 -24.50 39.77
N LYS A 242 15.08 -24.95 39.08
CA LYS A 242 15.99 -26.00 39.56
C LYS A 242 16.79 -25.54 40.78
N LYS A 243 17.25 -24.29 40.83
CA LYS A 243 17.96 -23.74 42.01
C LYS A 243 17.00 -23.51 43.18
N LYS A 244 15.80 -22.96 42.91
CA LYS A 244 14.76 -22.73 43.93
C LYS A 244 14.34 -24.01 44.63
N GLY A 245 14.20 -25.12 43.90
CA GLY A 245 13.88 -26.42 44.49
C GLY A 245 15.03 -27.08 45.28
N LYS A 246 16.30 -26.74 44.99
CA LYS A 246 17.48 -27.40 45.59
C LYS A 246 18.15 -26.61 46.71
N LYS A 247 18.14 -25.27 46.67
CA LYS A 247 18.93 -24.42 47.55
C LYS A 247 18.04 -23.68 48.55
N LYS A 248 18.14 -24.02 49.84
CA LYS A 248 17.35 -23.40 50.92
C LYS A 248 17.52 -21.87 51.08
N LYS A 249 18.66 -21.30 50.67
CA LYS A 249 18.96 -19.85 50.75
C LYS A 249 18.97 -19.16 49.37
N TYR A 250 18.36 -19.76 48.36
CA TYR A 250 18.27 -19.13 47.04
C TYR A 250 17.25 -17.99 47.05
N VAL A 251 17.68 -16.82 46.57
CA VAL A 251 16.81 -15.65 46.41
C VAL A 251 16.42 -15.53 44.93
N ASN A 252 17.39 -15.22 44.07
CA ASN A 252 17.22 -15.13 42.62
C ASN A 252 18.58 -15.37 41.92
N SER A 253 18.55 -15.41 40.58
CA SER A 253 19.71 -15.49 39.68
C SER A 253 20.07 -14.12 39.10
N GLY A 254 19.81 -13.03 39.84
CA GLY A 254 19.88 -11.65 39.37
C GLY A 254 18.51 -11.02 39.13
N THR A 255 18.50 -9.79 38.62
CA THR A 255 17.28 -9.04 38.30
C THR A 255 17.32 -8.48 36.89
N VAL A 256 16.17 -8.43 36.21
CA VAL A 256 15.97 -7.75 34.92
C VAL A 256 15.10 -6.52 35.14
N THR A 257 15.43 -5.40 34.50
CA THR A 257 14.72 -4.13 34.65
C THR A 257 14.35 -3.57 33.29
N LEU A 258 13.10 -3.14 33.14
CA LEU A 258 12.63 -2.37 31.99
C LEU A 258 13.15 -0.93 32.12
N LEU A 259 13.99 -0.51 31.19
CA LEU A 259 14.54 0.85 31.12
C LEU A 259 13.62 1.81 30.40
N SER A 260 12.98 1.37 29.31
CA SER A 260 12.06 2.18 28.52
C SER A 260 10.94 1.33 27.93
N PHE A 261 9.76 1.94 27.79
CA PHE A 261 8.60 1.37 27.13
C PHE A 261 7.87 2.49 26.41
N LEU A 262 7.96 2.50 25.08
CA LEU A 262 7.31 3.49 24.24
C LEU A 262 6.32 2.77 23.32
N ILE A 263 5.05 3.17 23.42
CA ILE A 263 4.01 2.70 22.50
C ILE A 263 4.11 3.54 21.23
N GLU A 264 4.32 2.86 20.10
CA GLU A 264 4.27 3.45 18.77
C GLU A 264 3.12 2.80 18.00
N THR A 265 2.08 3.57 17.71
CA THR A 265 1.07 3.14 16.74
C THR A 265 1.69 3.18 15.36
N GLU A 266 1.76 2.03 14.70
CA GLU A 266 2.21 1.97 13.31
C GLU A 266 1.18 2.64 12.42
N VAL A 267 1.62 3.67 11.71
CA VAL A 267 0.80 4.39 10.76
C VAL A 267 0.78 3.62 9.45
N SER A 268 -0.41 3.27 8.98
CA SER A 268 -0.59 2.59 7.69
C SER A 268 -0.61 3.58 6.54
N PHE A 269 -0.45 3.07 5.31
CA PHE A 269 -0.64 3.86 4.10
C PHE A 269 -2.05 4.48 4.04
N LEU A 270 -3.08 3.71 4.38
CA LEU A 270 -4.48 4.15 4.36
C LEU A 270 -4.79 5.24 5.40
N ASP A 271 -4.03 5.32 6.50
CA ASP A 271 -4.19 6.42 7.47
C ASP A 271 -3.89 7.79 6.82
N TYR A 272 -2.89 7.86 5.95
CA TYR A 272 -2.59 9.08 5.21
C TYR A 272 -3.67 9.39 4.17
N ILE A 273 -4.11 8.39 3.40
CA ILE A 273 -5.17 8.56 2.41
C ILE A 273 -6.46 9.07 3.09
N LYS A 274 -6.85 8.48 4.23
CA LYS A 274 -7.97 8.95 5.06
C LYS A 274 -7.79 10.37 5.57
N GLY A 275 -6.55 10.75 5.91
CA GLY A 275 -6.15 12.10 6.30
C GLY A 275 -6.19 13.12 5.15
N GLY A 276 -6.59 12.71 3.94
CA GLY A 276 -6.68 13.58 2.76
C GLY A 276 -5.38 13.77 2.00
N TYR A 277 -4.39 12.90 2.23
CA TYR A 277 -3.17 12.88 1.43
C TYR A 277 -3.49 12.24 0.08
N VAL A 278 -2.97 12.85 -0.99
CA VAL A 278 -3.29 12.47 -2.36
C VAL A 278 -2.06 11.89 -3.02
N ILE A 279 -2.23 10.79 -3.76
CA ILE A 279 -1.20 10.34 -4.71
C ILE A 279 -1.50 11.04 -6.03
N GLY A 280 -0.81 12.15 -6.24
CA GLY A 280 -0.90 12.93 -7.45
C GLY A 280 -0.10 12.27 -8.57
N ASN A 281 -0.78 11.67 -9.54
CA ASN A 281 -0.09 11.12 -10.70
C ASN A 281 0.44 12.28 -11.55
N LYS A 282 1.74 12.30 -11.81
CA LYS A 282 2.31 13.28 -12.73
C LYS A 282 3.13 12.60 -13.78
N LEU A 283 2.73 12.86 -15.02
CA LEU A 283 3.54 12.76 -16.21
C LEU A 283 3.73 11.32 -16.73
N PHE A 284 3.11 11.04 -17.88
CA PHE A 284 3.25 9.82 -18.67
C PHE A 284 4.11 10.08 -19.90
N VAL A 285 5.36 9.61 -19.90
CA VAL A 285 6.34 9.95 -20.93
C VAL A 285 6.64 8.77 -21.84
N PHE A 286 6.58 8.97 -23.16
CA PHE A 286 6.85 7.93 -24.16
C PHE A 286 8.11 8.24 -24.99
N SER A 287 8.94 7.23 -25.26
CA SER A 287 10.16 7.30 -26.11
C SER A 287 9.95 6.71 -27.51
N GLN A 288 10.84 7.05 -28.44
CA GLN A 288 10.78 6.71 -29.86
C GLN A 288 11.19 5.26 -30.21
N SER A 289 10.39 4.65 -31.10
CA SER A 289 10.89 3.76 -32.18
C SER A 289 10.74 4.45 -33.54
N HIS A 290 11.72 4.26 -34.44
CA HIS A 290 11.80 4.85 -35.79
C HIS A 290 10.65 4.44 -36.75
N CYS A 291 9.63 3.72 -36.27
CA CYS A 291 8.57 3.16 -37.08
C CYS A 291 7.32 4.05 -37.05
N ASN A 292 6.79 4.35 -38.24
CA ASN A 292 5.56 5.13 -38.42
C ASN A 292 4.40 4.49 -37.63
N PRO A 293 3.66 5.23 -36.76
CA PRO A 293 2.52 4.70 -36.00
C PRO A 293 1.38 4.09 -36.83
N SER A 294 1.34 4.34 -38.14
CA SER A 294 0.41 3.67 -39.06
C SER A 294 0.84 2.26 -39.47
N GLN A 295 2.09 1.87 -39.21
CA GLN A 295 2.63 0.55 -39.57
C GLN A 295 2.36 -0.47 -38.44
N PRO A 296 1.87 -1.68 -38.76
CA PRO A 296 1.66 -2.74 -37.76
C PRO A 296 2.92 -3.17 -37.00
N THR A 297 4.11 -2.89 -37.55
CA THR A 297 5.40 -3.18 -36.92
C THR A 297 5.84 -2.12 -35.91
N SER A 298 5.13 -0.99 -35.83
CA SER A 298 5.44 0.06 -34.85
C SER A 298 4.93 -0.32 -33.47
N LEU A 299 5.72 -0.07 -32.42
CA LEU A 299 5.26 -0.19 -31.03
C LEU A 299 4.16 0.83 -30.70
N HIS A 300 4.02 1.88 -31.52
CA HIS A 300 2.95 2.86 -31.45
C HIS A 300 1.78 2.58 -32.42
N TYR A 301 1.68 1.37 -32.97
CA TYR A 301 0.63 1.05 -33.93
C TYR A 301 -0.76 1.38 -33.39
N MET A 302 -1.52 2.18 -34.13
CA MET A 302 -2.88 2.58 -33.76
C MET A 302 -3.90 1.56 -34.31
N ASN A 303 -4.00 0.41 -33.64
CA ASN A 303 -5.01 -0.60 -33.95
C ASN A 303 -6.39 -0.15 -33.44
N PRO A 304 -7.46 -0.20 -34.26
CA PRO A 304 -8.81 0.17 -33.81
C PRO A 304 -9.45 -0.79 -32.80
N TYR A 305 -8.93 -2.01 -32.64
CA TYR A 305 -9.51 -3.05 -31.79
C TYR A 305 -8.69 -3.37 -30.53
N GLN A 306 -7.39 -3.04 -30.53
CA GLN A 306 -6.48 -3.42 -29.44
C GLN A 306 -5.52 -2.29 -29.11
N LEU A 307 -5.19 -2.16 -27.83
CA LEU A 307 -4.18 -1.22 -27.36
C LEU A 307 -2.78 -1.72 -27.74
N ASN A 308 -1.90 -0.80 -28.11
CA ASN A 308 -0.48 -1.11 -28.23
C ASN A 308 0.19 -1.20 -26.84
N ALA A 309 1.45 -1.62 -26.79
CA ALA A 309 2.16 -1.85 -25.53
C ALA A 309 2.20 -0.60 -24.63
N TYR A 310 2.40 0.58 -25.22
CA TYR A 310 2.34 1.86 -24.51
C TYR A 310 0.95 2.12 -23.93
N GLY A 311 -0.11 1.93 -24.72
CA GLY A 311 -1.49 2.12 -24.28
C GLY A 311 -1.89 1.12 -23.18
N MET A 312 -1.43 -0.12 -23.26
CA MET A 312 -1.66 -1.13 -22.22
C MET A 312 -0.96 -0.76 -20.91
N ALA A 313 0.33 -0.40 -20.95
CA ALA A 313 1.07 0.00 -19.76
C ALA A 313 0.49 1.26 -19.11
N LEU A 314 0.15 2.27 -19.93
CA LEU A 314 -0.47 3.51 -19.45
C LEU A 314 -1.80 3.22 -18.76
N LYS A 315 -2.64 2.40 -19.39
CA LYS A 315 -3.95 2.04 -18.83
C LYS A 315 -3.80 1.19 -17.56
N ALA A 316 -2.91 0.21 -17.55
CA ALA A 316 -2.71 -0.69 -16.41
C ALA A 316 -2.35 0.05 -15.12
N VAL A 317 -1.36 0.94 -15.21
CA VAL A 317 -0.89 1.73 -14.05
C VAL A 317 -1.85 2.86 -13.73
N GLY A 318 -2.28 3.59 -14.77
CA GLY A 318 -3.13 4.76 -14.63
C GLY A 318 -4.47 4.43 -13.98
N GLU A 319 -5.10 3.31 -14.36
CA GLU A 319 -6.45 2.99 -13.90
C GLU A 319 -6.55 2.74 -12.40
N ILE A 320 -5.45 2.32 -11.76
CA ILE A 320 -5.37 2.08 -10.33
C ILE A 320 -5.01 3.36 -9.60
N ILE A 321 -3.92 4.03 -10.00
CA ILE A 321 -3.46 5.22 -9.28
C ILE A 321 -4.49 6.35 -9.36
N GLN A 322 -5.25 6.45 -10.46
CA GLN A 322 -6.24 7.52 -10.58
C GLN A 322 -7.21 7.55 -9.41
N ASP A 323 -7.53 6.42 -8.77
CA ASP A 323 -8.46 6.34 -7.64
C ASP A 323 -7.98 7.13 -6.41
N TYR A 324 -6.68 7.33 -6.28
CA TYR A 324 -6.01 8.03 -5.18
C TYR A 324 -5.66 9.50 -5.50
N ASP A 325 -6.03 9.97 -6.69
CA ASP A 325 -5.97 11.37 -7.09
C ASP A 325 -7.34 12.04 -6.90
N SER A 326 -7.42 13.20 -6.26
CA SER A 326 -8.70 13.83 -5.92
C SER A 326 -9.36 14.56 -7.10
N ASP A 327 -8.58 15.16 -7.99
CA ASP A 327 -9.12 15.98 -9.10
C ASP A 327 -9.16 15.23 -10.44
N LYS A 328 -8.47 14.07 -10.50
CA LYS A 328 -8.33 13.22 -11.69
C LYS A 328 -7.72 13.99 -12.86
N MET A 329 -6.91 15.02 -12.59
CA MET A 329 -6.25 15.84 -13.61
C MET A 329 -4.78 15.43 -13.72
N PHE A 330 -4.45 14.73 -14.79
CA PHE A 330 -3.11 14.17 -14.97
C PHE A 330 -2.34 14.94 -16.05
N PRO A 331 -1.17 15.53 -15.72
CA PRO A 331 -0.32 16.11 -16.75
C PRO A 331 0.26 14.99 -17.62
N ALA A 332 0.20 15.15 -18.93
CA ALA A 332 0.72 14.17 -19.88
C ALA A 332 1.73 14.85 -20.82
N LEU A 333 3.00 14.44 -20.77
CA LEU A 333 4.05 15.00 -21.63
C LEU A 333 4.80 13.89 -22.38
N GLY A 334 5.16 14.12 -23.63
CA GLY A 334 6.08 13.27 -24.39
C GLY A 334 7.51 13.79 -24.38
N PHE A 335 8.44 12.94 -24.82
CA PHE A 335 9.85 13.27 -25.02
C PHE A 335 10.41 12.51 -26.22
N GLY A 336 11.48 12.99 -26.84
CA GLY A 336 12.02 12.30 -28.01
C GLY A 336 11.08 12.42 -29.22
N ALA A 337 10.67 13.65 -29.54
CA ALA A 337 9.95 13.90 -30.79
C ALA A 337 10.33 15.24 -31.39
N ARG A 338 10.27 15.34 -32.71
CA ARG A 338 10.28 16.59 -33.44
C ARG A 338 8.87 17.14 -33.52
N LEU A 339 8.70 18.37 -33.05
CA LEU A 339 7.40 19.03 -33.02
C LEU A 339 7.17 19.87 -34.28
N PRO A 340 5.94 19.93 -34.81
CA PRO A 340 5.58 20.92 -35.82
C PRO A 340 5.55 22.34 -35.23
N PRO A 341 5.70 23.40 -36.05
CA PRO A 341 5.96 23.37 -37.50
C PRO A 341 7.45 23.30 -37.85
N ASP A 342 8.36 23.57 -36.91
CA ASP A 342 9.78 23.80 -37.16
C ASP A 342 10.65 22.53 -37.04
N GLY A 343 10.07 21.41 -36.63
CA GLY A 343 10.76 20.13 -36.51
C GLY A 343 11.80 20.11 -35.39
N ARG A 344 11.71 21.03 -34.42
CA ARG A 344 12.63 21.05 -33.27
C ARG A 344 12.45 19.80 -32.43
N VAL A 345 13.57 19.18 -32.07
CA VAL A 345 13.60 18.07 -31.12
C VAL A 345 13.20 18.60 -29.76
N SER A 346 12.15 18.03 -29.19
CA SER A 346 11.75 18.27 -27.83
C SER A 346 11.95 17.02 -26.98
N HIS A 347 12.54 17.22 -25.81
CA HIS A 347 12.64 16.20 -24.76
C HIS A 347 11.57 16.41 -23.67
N GLU A 348 10.61 17.30 -23.91
CA GLU A 348 9.47 17.55 -23.03
C GLU A 348 8.39 18.36 -23.78
N PHE A 349 7.21 17.78 -24.03
CA PHE A 349 6.10 18.49 -24.70
C PHE A 349 4.74 17.99 -24.26
N ALA A 350 3.75 18.88 -24.16
CA ALA A 350 2.39 18.50 -23.75
C ALA A 350 1.69 17.63 -24.80
N LEU A 351 1.24 16.43 -24.42
CA LEU A 351 0.55 15.50 -25.34
C LEU A 351 -0.79 16.05 -25.82
N ASN A 352 -1.47 16.83 -24.97
CA ASN A 352 -2.74 17.48 -25.32
C ASN A 352 -2.56 18.68 -26.28
N GLY A 353 -1.32 19.05 -26.60
CA GLY A 353 -0.99 20.17 -27.49
C GLY A 353 -1.04 21.55 -26.82
N ASN A 354 -1.23 21.63 -25.50
CA ASN A 354 -1.27 22.87 -24.74
C ASN A 354 -0.11 22.95 -23.73
N PRO A 355 1.02 23.59 -24.09
CA PRO A 355 2.18 23.72 -23.20
C PRO A 355 1.90 24.47 -21.90
N GLN A 356 0.89 25.35 -21.88
CA GLN A 356 0.52 26.12 -20.68
C GLN A 356 -0.33 25.28 -19.71
N ASN A 357 -1.01 24.26 -20.19
CA ASN A 357 -1.86 23.39 -19.39
C ASN A 357 -1.81 21.95 -19.93
N PRO A 358 -0.82 21.14 -19.52
CA PRO A 358 -0.65 19.77 -20.00
C PRO A 358 -1.62 18.76 -19.37
N TYR A 359 -2.59 19.21 -18.57
CA TYR A 359 -3.47 18.34 -17.81
C TYR A 359 -4.59 17.74 -18.66
N CYS A 360 -4.82 16.46 -18.46
CA CYS A 360 -5.87 15.65 -19.07
C CYS A 360 -6.81 15.13 -17.99
N HIS A 361 -8.11 15.08 -18.27
CA HIS A 361 -9.10 14.56 -17.34
C HIS A 361 -9.18 13.03 -17.43
N GLY A 362 -8.84 12.34 -16.33
CA GLY A 362 -8.84 10.89 -16.24
C GLY A 362 -7.78 10.24 -17.15
N ILE A 363 -7.65 8.92 -17.00
CA ILE A 363 -6.77 8.12 -17.88
C ILE A 363 -7.29 8.09 -19.31
N ASP A 364 -8.60 8.13 -19.52
CA ASP A 364 -9.18 8.23 -20.85
C ASP A 364 -8.74 9.50 -21.59
N GLY A 365 -8.69 10.65 -20.90
CA GLY A 365 -8.19 11.89 -21.48
C GLY A 365 -6.70 11.85 -21.79
N VAL A 366 -5.91 11.15 -20.98
CA VAL A 366 -4.47 10.91 -21.26
C VAL A 366 -4.31 10.02 -22.50
N MET A 367 -5.09 8.94 -22.60
CA MET A 367 -5.09 8.04 -23.75
C MET A 367 -5.47 8.77 -25.04
N GLU A 368 -6.50 9.63 -24.99
CA GLU A 368 -6.89 10.45 -26.12
C GLU A 368 -5.77 11.41 -26.54
N ALA A 369 -5.13 12.09 -25.58
CA ALA A 369 -4.01 12.99 -25.85
C ALA A 369 -2.81 12.25 -26.46
N TYR A 370 -2.48 11.06 -25.95
CA TYR A 370 -1.45 10.19 -26.51
C TYR A 370 -1.71 9.87 -27.99
N TYR A 371 -2.88 9.29 -28.33
CA TYR A 371 -3.20 8.94 -29.71
C TYR A 371 -3.33 10.16 -30.63
N ARG A 372 -3.76 11.31 -30.10
CA ARG A 372 -3.81 12.56 -30.85
C ARG A 372 -2.39 13.06 -31.17
N SER A 373 -1.48 13.01 -30.20
CA SER A 373 -0.09 13.46 -30.36
C SER A 373 0.66 12.68 -31.43
N LEU A 374 0.44 11.36 -31.52
CA LEU A 374 1.08 10.48 -32.52
C LEU A 374 0.76 10.86 -33.97
N LYS A 375 -0.31 11.61 -34.21
CA LYS A 375 -0.71 12.08 -35.55
C LYS A 375 0.04 13.35 -35.98
N SER A 376 0.61 14.10 -35.03
CA SER A 376 1.21 15.42 -35.30
C SER A 376 2.72 15.45 -35.09
N VAL A 377 3.26 14.65 -34.17
CA VAL A 377 4.70 14.65 -33.86
C VAL A 377 5.45 13.64 -34.73
N GLN A 378 6.70 13.95 -35.05
CA GLN A 378 7.61 12.99 -35.66
C GLN A 378 8.49 12.39 -34.56
N LEU A 379 8.37 11.09 -34.29
CA LEU A 379 9.18 10.41 -33.29
C LEU A 379 10.68 10.64 -33.58
N TYR A 380 11.49 10.93 -32.53
CA TYR A 380 12.92 11.27 -32.67
C TYR A 380 13.75 10.95 -31.39
N GLY A 381 15.09 10.95 -31.50
CA GLY A 381 16.01 10.64 -30.39
C GLY A 381 17.00 11.77 -30.14
N PRO A 382 17.82 11.73 -29.07
CA PRO A 382 18.00 10.63 -28.12
C PRO A 382 16.91 10.56 -27.02
N THR A 383 16.88 9.43 -26.33
CA THR A 383 15.99 9.16 -25.17
C THR A 383 16.68 9.60 -23.88
N ASN A 384 16.17 10.67 -23.26
CA ASN A 384 16.75 11.29 -22.07
C ASN A 384 15.71 11.38 -20.94
N PHE A 385 15.98 10.81 -19.76
CA PHE A 385 15.04 10.84 -18.63
C PHE A 385 15.29 11.99 -17.67
N ALA A 386 16.52 12.52 -17.59
CA ALA A 386 16.85 13.57 -16.64
C ALA A 386 15.92 14.80 -16.74
N PRO A 387 15.53 15.31 -17.94
CA PRO A 387 14.65 16.47 -18.03
C PRO A 387 13.30 16.25 -17.34
N VAL A 388 12.65 15.10 -17.59
CA VAL A 388 11.31 14.79 -17.07
C VAL A 388 11.32 14.47 -15.57
N ILE A 389 12.35 13.77 -15.09
CA ILE A 389 12.55 13.56 -13.64
C ILE A 389 12.70 14.90 -12.93
N ASN A 390 13.56 15.78 -13.46
CA ASN A 390 13.76 17.11 -12.88
C ASN A 390 12.52 18.00 -12.97
N HIS A 391 11.68 17.82 -13.98
CA HIS A 391 10.40 18.51 -14.09
C HIS A 391 9.49 18.15 -12.91
N VAL A 392 9.23 16.86 -12.68
CA VAL A 392 8.38 16.40 -11.56
C VAL A 392 8.99 16.75 -10.22
N ALA A 393 10.32 16.60 -10.08
CA ALA A 393 11.04 16.95 -8.86
C ALA A 393 10.85 18.41 -8.45
N ARG A 394 10.71 19.36 -9.40
CA ARG A 394 10.42 20.78 -9.05
C ARG A 394 9.08 20.93 -8.34
N TYR A 395 8.04 20.22 -8.79
CA TYR A 395 6.73 20.24 -8.12
C TYR A 395 6.80 19.51 -6.78
N ALA A 396 7.41 18.33 -6.74
CA ALA A 396 7.60 17.56 -5.51
C ALA A 396 8.35 18.38 -4.45
N ALA A 397 9.34 19.18 -4.85
CA ALA A 397 10.11 20.03 -3.94
C ALA A 397 9.28 21.13 -3.27
N SER A 398 8.17 21.58 -3.87
CA SER A 398 7.26 22.56 -3.25
C SER A 398 6.37 21.98 -2.14
N VAL A 399 6.23 20.65 -2.09
CA VAL A 399 5.40 19.96 -1.09
C VAL A 399 6.26 19.55 0.09
N LYS A 400 6.04 20.19 1.24
CA LYS A 400 6.84 19.97 2.46
C LYS A 400 6.12 19.19 3.55
N ASP A 401 4.80 19.29 3.57
CA ASP A 401 3.92 18.61 4.53
C ASP A 401 3.56 17.17 4.13
N GLY A 402 3.94 16.76 2.92
CA GLY A 402 3.63 15.44 2.38
C GLY A 402 2.21 15.30 1.83
N SER A 403 1.38 16.34 1.87
CA SER A 403 -0.03 16.31 1.44
C SER A 403 -0.25 15.77 0.02
N GLN A 404 0.77 15.89 -0.84
CA GLN A 404 0.80 15.30 -2.17
C GLN A 404 2.06 14.47 -2.34
N TYR A 405 1.89 13.25 -2.87
CA TYR A 405 2.98 12.38 -3.29
C TYR A 405 2.90 12.10 -4.78
N PHE A 406 4.01 12.21 -5.49
CA PHE A 406 4.02 12.16 -6.96
C PHE A 406 4.50 10.82 -7.50
N VAL A 407 3.74 10.22 -8.40
CA VAL A 407 4.20 9.03 -9.15
C VAL A 407 4.43 9.42 -10.61
N LEU A 408 5.66 9.23 -11.08
CA LEU A 408 6.10 9.49 -12.46
C LEU A 408 6.15 8.17 -13.23
N LEU A 409 5.30 8.00 -14.25
CA LEU A 409 5.34 6.83 -15.13
C LEU A 409 6.08 7.16 -16.43
N ILE A 410 7.23 6.51 -16.64
CA ILE A 410 8.02 6.57 -17.86
C ILE A 410 7.83 5.27 -18.63
N ILE A 411 7.46 5.35 -19.90
CA ILE A 411 7.34 4.20 -20.80
C ILE A 411 8.37 4.39 -21.92
N THR A 412 9.27 3.44 -22.09
CA THR A 412 10.36 3.53 -23.07
C THR A 412 10.50 2.23 -23.86
N ASP A 413 10.96 2.31 -25.09
CA ASP A 413 11.27 1.14 -25.93
C ASP A 413 12.75 0.88 -26.12
N GLY A 414 13.61 1.57 -25.37
CA GLY A 414 15.05 1.39 -25.44
C GLY A 414 15.80 2.04 -24.29
N VAL A 415 17.13 1.94 -24.37
CA VAL A 415 18.06 2.47 -23.38
C VAL A 415 18.16 3.99 -23.43
N ILE A 416 18.44 4.60 -22.27
CA ILE A 416 18.63 6.04 -22.15
C ILE A 416 20.04 6.45 -22.57
N SER A 417 20.13 7.63 -23.18
CA SER A 417 21.41 8.22 -23.59
C SER A 417 22.06 9.05 -22.49
N ASP A 418 21.32 9.45 -21.45
CA ASP A 418 21.74 10.36 -20.37
C ASP A 418 21.87 9.67 -19.01
N MET A 419 22.37 8.42 -18.98
CA MET A 419 22.45 7.59 -17.77
C MET A 419 23.07 8.29 -16.55
N ALA A 420 24.18 9.03 -16.74
CA ALA A 420 24.85 9.74 -15.64
C ALA A 420 23.98 10.88 -15.06
N GLN A 421 23.31 11.64 -15.93
CA GLN A 421 22.41 12.73 -15.55
C GLN A 421 21.13 12.20 -14.92
N THR A 422 20.62 11.06 -15.40
CA THR A 422 19.46 10.37 -14.86
C THR A 422 19.74 9.88 -13.44
N LYS A 423 20.87 9.21 -13.18
CA LYS A 423 21.29 8.84 -11.81
C LYS A 423 21.42 10.04 -10.90
N GLU A 424 22.02 11.13 -11.38
CA GLU A 424 22.10 12.38 -10.60
C GLU A 424 20.72 12.96 -10.26
N SER A 425 19.78 12.87 -11.20
CA SER A 425 18.41 13.37 -11.01
C SER A 425 17.63 12.49 -10.03
N ILE A 426 17.79 11.16 -10.08
CA ILE A 426 17.19 10.20 -9.13
C ILE A 426 17.73 10.42 -7.71
N VAL A 427 19.07 10.53 -7.54
CA VAL A 427 19.68 10.82 -6.23
C VAL A 427 19.20 12.15 -5.67
N ASN A 428 18.95 13.14 -6.52
CA ASN A 428 18.39 14.42 -6.08
C ASN A 428 16.89 14.36 -5.80
N ALA A 429 16.15 13.49 -6.47
CA ALA A 429 14.72 13.28 -6.27
C ALA A 429 14.41 12.41 -5.06
N SER A 430 15.31 11.53 -4.61
CA SER A 430 15.08 10.58 -3.50
C SER A 430 14.67 11.22 -2.17
N LYS A 431 14.95 12.52 -2.01
CA LYS A 431 14.63 13.34 -0.81
C LYS A 431 13.22 13.93 -0.85
N LEU A 432 12.56 13.85 -2.00
CA LEU A 432 11.29 14.50 -2.33
C LEU A 432 10.12 13.50 -2.25
N PRO A 433 8.86 13.97 -2.11
CA PRO A 433 7.68 13.09 -2.09
C PRO A 433 7.35 12.60 -3.51
N MET A 434 8.21 11.76 -4.10
CA MET A 434 7.96 11.18 -5.40
C MET A 434 8.58 9.79 -5.57
N SER A 435 7.94 9.00 -6.44
CA SER A 435 8.38 7.71 -6.98
C SER A 435 8.38 7.75 -8.50
N ILE A 436 9.15 6.86 -9.12
CA ILE A 436 9.36 6.76 -10.57
C ILE A 436 9.11 5.31 -10.97
N ILE A 437 8.17 5.08 -11.87
CA ILE A 437 7.94 3.77 -12.48
C ILE A 437 8.46 3.85 -13.91
N ILE A 438 9.26 2.88 -14.32
CA ILE A 438 9.84 2.79 -15.65
C ILE A 438 9.39 1.47 -16.28
N VAL A 439 8.63 1.54 -17.36
CA VAL A 439 8.15 0.37 -18.10
C VAL A 439 8.86 0.29 -19.45
N GLY A 440 9.68 -0.75 -19.63
CA GLY A 440 10.35 -1.06 -20.88
C GLY A 440 9.46 -1.85 -21.84
N VAL A 441 9.14 -1.33 -23.02
CA VAL A 441 8.31 -2.01 -24.02
C VAL A 441 9.11 -2.44 -25.25
N GLY A 442 8.66 -3.46 -25.96
CA GLY A 442 9.35 -3.96 -27.15
C GLY A 442 10.60 -4.79 -26.85
N PRO A 443 11.42 -5.06 -27.88
CA PRO A 443 12.44 -6.11 -27.82
C PRO A 443 13.83 -5.64 -27.35
N ALA A 444 14.07 -4.36 -27.09
CA ALA A 444 15.40 -3.81 -26.80
C ALA A 444 16.03 -4.39 -25.52
N GLU A 445 17.34 -4.58 -25.46
CA GLU A 445 17.99 -5.07 -24.23
C GLU A 445 17.94 -4.00 -23.11
N PHE A 446 17.45 -4.38 -21.93
CA PHE A 446 17.20 -3.46 -20.82
C PHE A 446 18.13 -3.65 -19.61
N ASP A 447 19.20 -4.44 -19.70
CA ASP A 447 20.14 -4.71 -18.59
C ASP A 447 20.66 -3.43 -17.91
N ALA A 448 20.90 -2.36 -18.68
CA ALA A 448 21.36 -1.07 -18.14
C ALA A 448 20.29 -0.33 -17.33
N MET A 449 19.00 -0.66 -17.51
CA MET A 449 17.88 -0.10 -16.76
C MET A 449 17.68 -0.75 -15.40
N GLU A 450 18.06 -2.02 -15.24
CA GLU A 450 18.04 -2.70 -13.93
C GLU A 450 18.94 -1.99 -12.92
N GLU A 451 20.00 -1.31 -13.39
CA GLU A 451 20.85 -0.47 -12.53
C GLU A 451 20.10 0.74 -11.93
N LEU A 452 18.96 1.13 -12.52
CA LEU A 452 18.11 2.20 -12.01
C LEU A 452 17.06 1.72 -11.01
N ASP A 453 16.87 0.42 -10.80
CA ASP A 453 15.83 -0.11 -9.90
C ASP A 453 16.19 0.04 -8.41
N GLY A 454 17.48 0.15 -8.09
CA GLY A 454 17.94 0.44 -6.72
C GLY A 454 17.85 -0.72 -5.71
N ASP A 455 17.07 -1.77 -6.00
CA ASP A 455 16.83 -2.95 -5.15
C ASP A 455 18.09 -3.67 -4.69
N VAL A 456 18.99 -3.97 -5.62
CA VAL A 456 20.22 -4.71 -5.32
C VAL A 456 21.31 -3.77 -4.79
N VAL A 457 21.45 -2.59 -5.42
CA VAL A 457 22.46 -1.61 -5.10
C VAL A 457 21.84 -0.22 -5.11
N ARG A 458 21.85 0.43 -3.94
CA ARG A 458 21.35 1.80 -3.80
C ARG A 458 22.05 2.73 -4.79
N ILE A 459 21.26 3.40 -5.63
CA ILE A 459 21.77 4.29 -6.68
C ILE A 459 22.66 5.37 -6.07
N SER A 460 23.77 5.64 -6.76
CA SER A 460 24.68 6.71 -6.40
C SER A 460 25.12 7.52 -7.60
N SER A 461 25.44 8.79 -7.36
CA SER A 461 26.03 9.68 -8.35
C SER A 461 27.05 10.58 -7.67
N ARG A 462 28.25 10.67 -8.24
CA ARG A 462 29.37 11.49 -7.74
C ARG A 462 29.67 11.27 -6.23
N GLY A 463 29.61 10.01 -5.79
CA GLY A 463 29.88 9.62 -4.39
C GLY A 463 28.75 9.90 -3.40
N LYS A 464 27.57 10.35 -3.85
CA LYS A 464 26.38 10.51 -3.01
C LYS A 464 25.37 9.41 -3.33
N PHE A 465 24.88 8.73 -2.30
CA PHE A 465 23.83 7.72 -2.41
C PHE A 465 22.43 8.35 -2.30
N ALA A 466 21.46 7.74 -2.96
CA ALA A 466 20.04 8.07 -2.80
C ALA A 466 19.58 7.77 -1.36
N GLU A 467 18.84 8.71 -0.77
CA GLU A 467 18.33 8.64 0.62
C GLU A 467 17.33 7.48 0.81
N ARG A 468 16.56 7.18 -0.24
CA ARG A 468 15.55 6.12 -0.31
C ARG A 468 15.58 5.49 -1.69
N ASP A 469 14.99 4.31 -1.81
CA ASP A 469 14.60 3.81 -3.11
C ASP A 469 13.34 4.50 -3.60
N ILE A 470 13.31 4.85 -4.87
CA ILE A 470 12.20 5.58 -5.48
C ILE A 470 11.92 5.14 -6.93
N VAL A 471 12.64 4.15 -7.45
CA VAL A 471 12.49 3.73 -8.85
C VAL A 471 12.03 2.29 -8.85
N GLN A 472 11.07 1.97 -9.71
CA GLN A 472 10.76 0.60 -10.09
C GLN A 472 10.94 0.47 -11.60
N PHE A 473 11.78 -0.45 -12.06
CA PHE A 473 11.92 -0.78 -13.48
C PHE A 473 11.38 -2.18 -13.77
N VAL A 474 10.56 -2.29 -14.82
CA VAL A 474 10.14 -3.59 -15.34
C VAL A 474 10.09 -3.62 -16.88
N PRO A 475 10.55 -4.70 -17.52
CA PRO A 475 10.30 -4.93 -18.93
C PRO A 475 8.90 -5.54 -19.13
N PHE A 476 8.01 -4.82 -19.81
CA PHE A 476 6.61 -5.25 -20.00
C PHE A 476 6.49 -6.60 -20.72
N ARG A 477 7.49 -6.98 -21.53
CA ARG A 477 7.52 -8.27 -22.24
C ARG A 477 7.35 -9.47 -21.31
N ASP A 478 7.77 -9.35 -20.05
CA ASP A 478 7.78 -10.45 -19.07
C ASP A 478 6.39 -10.76 -18.52
N TYR A 479 5.44 -9.83 -18.70
CA TYR A 479 4.06 -9.96 -18.23
C TYR A 479 3.07 -10.28 -19.35
N ILE A 480 3.52 -10.26 -20.61
CA ILE A 480 2.68 -10.57 -21.77
C ILE A 480 2.25 -12.04 -21.68
N ASP A 481 0.94 -12.24 -21.52
CA ASP A 481 0.39 -13.57 -21.39
C ASP A 481 0.48 -14.35 -22.71
N ARG A 482 0.93 -15.61 -22.63
CA ARG A 482 1.12 -16.49 -23.79
C ARG A 482 -0.17 -16.82 -24.52
N SER A 483 -1.33 -16.68 -23.86
CA SER A 483 -2.65 -16.86 -24.48
C SER A 483 -3.16 -15.61 -25.19
N GLY A 484 -2.46 -14.47 -25.08
CA GLY A 484 -2.88 -13.19 -25.64
C GLY A 484 -3.93 -12.45 -24.82
N ASN A 485 -4.14 -12.84 -23.55
CA ASN A 485 -5.05 -12.15 -22.64
C ASN A 485 -4.42 -10.84 -22.14
N HIS A 486 -4.77 -9.74 -22.81
CA HIS A 486 -4.29 -8.40 -22.49
C HIS A 486 -4.69 -7.93 -21.09
N VAL A 487 -5.87 -8.32 -20.60
CA VAL A 487 -6.36 -7.93 -19.27
C VAL A 487 -5.46 -8.52 -18.18
N LEU A 488 -5.13 -9.80 -18.30
CA LEU A 488 -4.23 -10.47 -17.35
C LEU A 488 -2.81 -9.91 -17.43
N SER A 489 -2.34 -9.58 -18.64
CA SER A 489 -1.02 -8.97 -18.85
C SER A 489 -0.92 -7.60 -18.16
N MET A 490 -1.98 -6.78 -18.28
CA MET A 490 -2.08 -5.49 -17.61
C MET A 490 -2.13 -5.64 -16.08
N ALA A 491 -2.92 -6.58 -15.56
CA ALA A 491 -3.02 -6.82 -14.12
C ALA A 491 -1.69 -7.26 -13.51
N ARG A 492 -0.95 -8.17 -14.18
CA ARG A 492 0.38 -8.61 -13.72
C ARG A 492 1.41 -7.48 -13.74
N LEU A 493 1.42 -6.66 -14.79
CA LEU A 493 2.28 -5.47 -14.87
C LEU A 493 1.99 -4.51 -13.71
N ALA A 494 0.72 -4.16 -13.51
CA ALA A 494 0.30 -3.24 -12.47
C ALA A 494 0.68 -3.74 -11.07
N LYS A 495 0.47 -5.04 -10.82
CA LYS A 495 0.82 -5.69 -9.56
C LYS A 495 2.27 -5.47 -9.19
N ASP A 496 3.19 -5.69 -10.13
CA ASP A 496 4.62 -5.58 -9.85
C ASP A 496 5.05 -4.12 -9.67
N VAL A 497 4.64 -3.22 -10.58
CA VAL A 497 5.12 -1.83 -10.57
C VAL A 497 4.52 -0.96 -9.46
N LEU A 498 3.36 -1.34 -8.94
CA LEU A 498 2.66 -0.57 -7.91
C LEU A 498 2.88 -1.12 -6.50
N ALA A 499 3.33 -2.37 -6.35
CA ALA A 499 3.50 -3.02 -5.04
C ALA A 499 4.40 -2.22 -4.08
N GLU A 500 5.41 -1.54 -4.61
CA GLU A 500 6.37 -0.79 -3.80
C GLU A 500 5.91 0.60 -3.38
N ILE A 501 4.95 1.18 -4.10
CA ILE A 501 4.57 2.59 -3.93
C ILE A 501 4.12 2.90 -2.49
N PRO A 502 3.30 2.06 -1.81
CA PRO A 502 2.95 2.30 -0.41
C PRO A 502 4.15 2.35 0.53
N GLU A 503 5.14 1.45 0.40
CA GLU A 503 6.32 1.47 1.28
C GLU A 503 7.26 2.63 0.93
N GLN A 504 7.44 2.95 -0.35
CA GLN A 504 8.22 4.13 -0.78
C GLN A 504 7.61 5.42 -0.21
N PHE A 505 6.27 5.54 -0.23
CA PHE A 505 5.51 6.62 0.39
C PHE A 505 5.72 6.66 1.92
N LEU A 506 5.52 5.54 2.62
CA LEU A 506 5.66 5.46 4.06
C LEU A 506 7.10 5.75 4.51
N SER A 507 8.08 5.30 3.74
CA SER A 507 9.50 5.59 3.94
C SER A 507 9.78 7.09 3.87
N TYR A 508 9.21 7.80 2.89
CA TYR A 508 9.29 9.26 2.82
C TYR A 508 8.70 9.94 4.08
N MET A 509 7.47 9.56 4.45
CA MET A 509 6.78 10.17 5.59
C MET A 509 7.54 9.94 6.90
N ARG A 510 8.04 8.71 7.11
CA ARG A 510 8.81 8.30 8.29
C ARG A 510 10.10 9.09 8.43
N VAL A 511 10.89 9.20 7.35
CA VAL A 511 12.17 9.93 7.35
C VAL A 511 11.96 11.43 7.60
N ARG A 512 10.82 11.99 7.21
CA ARG A 512 10.47 13.40 7.44
C ARG A 512 9.69 13.65 8.74
N GLY A 513 9.35 12.60 9.49
CA GLY A 513 8.56 12.72 10.73
C GLY A 513 7.15 13.26 10.49
N ILE A 514 6.61 13.09 9.28
CA ILE A 514 5.26 13.51 8.92
C ILE A 514 4.29 12.51 9.54
N LYS A 515 3.18 13.00 10.10
CA LYS A 515 2.10 12.19 10.67
C LYS A 515 0.82 12.43 9.88
N PRO A 516 -0.06 11.41 9.78
CA PRO A 516 -1.31 11.56 9.06
C PRO A 516 -2.18 12.62 9.75
N SER A 517 -2.92 13.37 8.94
CA SER A 517 -3.89 14.34 9.44
C SER A 517 -5.07 13.58 10.08
N PRO A 518 -5.74 14.16 11.08
CA PRO A 518 -6.95 13.57 11.63
C PRO A 518 -7.99 13.34 10.53
N ALA A 519 -8.71 12.22 10.60
CA ALA A 519 -9.85 12.00 9.72
C ALA A 519 -10.87 13.15 9.88
N PRO A 520 -11.60 13.52 8.81
CA PRO A 520 -12.73 14.43 8.92
C PRO A 520 -13.71 13.94 10.01
N PRO A 521 -14.39 14.84 10.73
CA PRO A 521 -15.36 14.44 11.74
C PRO A 521 -16.46 13.55 11.11
N PRO A 522 -16.98 12.55 11.87
CA PRO A 522 -18.05 11.70 11.37
C PRO A 522 -19.24 12.54 10.89
N TYR A 523 -19.82 12.17 9.75
CA TYR A 523 -21.03 12.82 9.26
C TYR A 523 -22.17 12.64 10.27
N THR A 524 -22.63 13.74 10.86
CA THR A 524 -23.91 13.79 11.56
C THR A 524 -24.98 14.14 10.53
N PRO A 525 -25.94 13.23 10.23
CA PRO A 525 -27.06 13.60 9.37
C PRO A 525 -27.78 14.82 9.97
N PRO A 526 -28.19 15.80 9.16
CA PRO A 526 -29.00 16.89 9.65
C PRO A 526 -30.27 16.31 10.27
N ILE A 527 -30.49 16.58 11.56
CA ILE A 527 -31.72 16.21 12.25
C ILE A 527 -32.85 16.97 11.56
N HIS A 528 -33.58 16.30 10.68
CA HIS A 528 -34.89 16.77 10.26
C HIS A 528 -35.81 16.68 11.47
N VAL A 529 -35.92 17.79 12.20
CA VAL A 529 -36.99 17.98 13.18
C VAL A 529 -38.29 17.94 12.38
N LEU A 530 -39.00 16.82 12.46
CA LEU A 530 -40.41 16.75 12.07
C LEU A 530 -41.16 17.74 12.95
N GLN A 531 -41.35 18.97 12.46
CA GLN A 531 -42.38 19.84 12.98
C GLN A 531 -43.71 19.20 12.61
N THR A 532 -44.22 18.32 13.47
CA THR A 532 -45.64 18.01 13.53
C THR A 532 -46.36 19.32 13.84
N GLN A 533 -46.91 19.95 12.80
CA GLN A 533 -47.99 20.91 12.97
C GLN A 533 -49.21 20.11 13.45
N ILE A 534 -49.63 20.39 14.69
CA ILE A 534 -50.92 19.99 15.25
C ILE A 534 -52.01 20.86 14.64
#